data_AF-A0AAE0NBS1-F1
#
_entry.id   AF-A0AAE0NBS1-F1
#
_cell.length_a   1.000
_cell.length_b   1.000
_cell.length_c   1.000
_cell.angle_alpha   90.00
_cell.angle_beta   90.00
_cell.angle_gamma   90.00
#
_symmetry.space_group_name_H-M   'P 1'
#
loop_
_entity.id
_entity.type
_entity.pdbx_description
1 polymer ?
#
loop_
_entity_poly.entity_id
_entity_poly.type
_entity_poly.pdbx_seq_one_letter_code
_entity_poly.pdbx_strand_id
1 'polypeptide(L)'
;MFCGNFNTGSKRDVEKCLKGMSDVPNWQCVTPAKTCRRHMCVNTTGITVCNDNDHDITLRCDTIVREMALNPAILCCTYGQGWKGISGQQFTNEGWNVIISYANCNHPTDERPSMGPPDEPWGPNGECKCC
;
A
#
# COMPACT_ATOMS: atom_id res chain seq x y z
N MET A 1 -10.41 -6.83 2.52
CA MET A 1 -8.93 -6.79 2.45
C MET A 1 -8.49 -7.88 1.50
N PHE A 2 -7.42 -7.65 0.76
CA PHE A 2 -6.81 -8.59 -0.16
C PHE A 2 -5.32 -8.69 0.16
N CYS A 3 -4.86 -9.88 0.54
CA CYS A 3 -3.44 -10.17 0.58
C CYS A 3 -3.07 -10.66 -0.79
N GLY A 4 -2.38 -9.81 -1.52
CA GLY A 4 -1.93 -10.26 -2.80
C GLY A 4 -0.53 -10.81 -2.72
N ASN A 5 -0.12 -11.21 -3.89
CA ASN A 5 0.76 -12.30 -4.09
C ASN A 5 1.83 -11.67 -5.00
N PHE A 6 3.02 -11.17 -4.60
CA PHE A 6 3.73 -10.18 -5.47
C PHE A 6 5.27 -10.12 -5.44
N ASN A 7 5.83 -9.35 -6.38
CA ASN A 7 7.07 -8.58 -6.19
C ASN A 7 6.90 -7.71 -4.94
N THR A 8 7.56 -8.13 -3.87
CA THR A 8 7.19 -7.69 -2.54
C THR A 8 8.01 -6.49 -2.10
N GLY A 9 7.37 -5.56 -1.40
CA GLY A 9 8.10 -4.60 -0.60
C GLY A 9 8.88 -5.35 0.49
N SER A 10 9.97 -4.78 0.97
CA SER A 10 10.68 -5.31 2.14
C SER A 10 9.83 -5.10 3.41
N LYS A 11 9.64 -6.15 4.21
CA LYS A 11 8.93 -6.07 5.50
C LYS A 11 9.58 -5.05 6.45
N ARG A 12 10.92 -5.05 6.49
CA ARG A 12 11.71 -4.05 7.24
C ARG A 12 11.46 -2.62 6.75
N ASP A 13 11.29 -2.44 5.45
CA ASP A 13 11.06 -1.11 4.88
C ASP A 13 9.61 -0.68 5.01
N VAL A 14 8.64 -1.60 5.11
CA VAL A 14 7.26 -1.27 5.51
C VAL A 14 7.24 -0.68 6.91
N GLU A 15 7.94 -1.27 7.88
CA GLU A 15 8.02 -0.71 9.23
C GLU A 15 8.54 0.73 9.21
N LYS A 16 9.56 1.02 8.38
CA LYS A 16 10.06 2.39 8.19
C LYS A 16 9.02 3.29 7.53
N CYS A 17 8.24 2.80 6.56
CA CYS A 17 7.16 3.57 5.94
C CYS A 17 6.08 3.94 6.97
N LEU A 18 5.61 2.95 7.74
CA LEU A 18 4.58 3.13 8.77
C LEU A 18 5.04 4.12 9.85
N LYS A 19 6.31 4.00 10.28
CA LYS A 19 6.93 4.93 11.22
C LYS A 19 7.03 6.34 10.63
N GLY A 20 7.55 6.48 9.41
CA GLY A 20 7.66 7.78 8.74
C GLY A 20 6.31 8.50 8.57
N MET A 21 5.23 7.76 8.31
CA MET A 21 3.88 8.32 8.23
C MET A 21 3.27 8.68 9.58
N SER A 22 3.67 7.98 10.66
CA SER A 22 3.16 8.22 12.01
C SER A 22 3.96 9.28 12.79
N ASP A 23 5.24 9.45 12.46
CA ASP A 23 6.17 10.32 13.21
C ASP A 23 5.99 11.82 12.90
N VAL A 24 5.27 12.16 11.83
CA VAL A 24 5.01 13.55 11.43
C VAL A 24 3.63 13.98 11.94
N PRO A 25 3.55 14.83 12.99
CA PRO A 25 2.28 15.25 13.55
C PRO A 25 1.44 16.02 12.54
N ASN A 26 0.14 15.73 12.49
CA ASN A 26 -0.83 16.39 11.62
C ASN A 26 -0.51 16.31 10.12
N TRP A 27 0.33 15.37 9.68
CA TRP A 27 0.60 15.21 8.26
C TRP A 27 -0.66 14.74 7.51
N GLN A 28 -1.02 15.52 6.49
CA GLN A 28 -2.16 15.24 5.63
C GLN A 28 -1.71 14.53 4.35
N CYS A 29 -2.34 13.39 4.10
CA CYS A 29 -2.20 12.57 2.91
C CYS A 29 -3.37 12.90 1.96
N VAL A 30 -3.12 13.80 1.01
CA VAL A 30 -4.13 14.24 0.03
C VAL A 30 -4.07 13.40 -1.23
N THR A 31 -5.15 12.70 -1.57
CA THR A 31 -5.25 11.87 -2.77
C THR A 31 -6.35 12.41 -3.69
N PRO A 32 -6.01 12.89 -4.90
CA PRO A 32 -7.00 13.46 -5.82
C PRO A 32 -8.06 12.44 -6.25
N ALA A 33 -9.22 12.94 -6.67
CA ALA A 33 -10.30 12.14 -7.24
C ALA A 33 -9.80 11.21 -8.37
N LYS A 34 -10.27 9.96 -8.39
CA LYS A 34 -9.95 8.95 -9.43
C LYS A 34 -8.45 8.68 -9.64
N THR A 35 -7.62 8.90 -8.63
CA THR A 35 -6.17 8.67 -8.72
C THR A 35 -5.66 7.78 -7.61
N CYS A 36 -4.46 7.25 -7.81
CA CYS A 36 -3.65 6.70 -6.74
C CYS A 36 -2.49 7.65 -6.43
N ARG A 37 -2.16 7.82 -5.15
CA ARG A 37 -0.99 8.57 -4.73
C ARG A 37 -0.18 7.78 -3.71
N ARG A 38 1.11 7.64 -3.99
CA ARG A 38 2.11 7.12 -3.08
C ARG A 38 2.49 8.20 -2.08
N HIS A 39 2.13 7.97 -0.82
CA HIS A 39 2.39 8.91 0.28
C HIS A 39 3.70 8.63 0.98
N MET A 40 4.17 7.39 0.94
CA MET A 40 5.45 7.00 1.54
C MET A 40 6.17 6.02 0.65
N CYS A 41 7.50 6.16 0.59
CA CYS A 41 8.36 5.23 -0.10
C CYS A 41 9.71 5.11 0.61
N VAL A 42 10.14 3.88 0.86
CA VAL A 42 11.46 3.58 1.43
C VAL A 42 12.09 2.46 0.61
N ASN A 43 13.25 2.73 0.02
CA ASN A 43 13.96 1.84 -0.91
C ASN A 43 13.11 1.39 -2.09
N THR A 44 12.49 0.22 -1.97
CA THR A 44 11.66 -0.43 -2.98
C THR A 44 10.26 -0.72 -2.46
N THR A 45 9.85 -0.10 -1.36
CA THR A 45 8.58 -0.34 -0.67
C THR A 45 7.77 0.94 -0.63
N GLY A 46 6.50 0.90 -0.99
CA GLY A 46 5.61 2.06 -0.95
C GLY A 46 4.28 1.81 -0.24
N ILE A 47 3.73 2.88 0.34
CA ILE A 47 2.34 2.95 0.80
C ILE A 47 1.60 3.92 -0.12
N THR A 48 0.61 3.40 -0.81
CA THR A 48 -0.20 4.12 -1.79
C THR A 48 -1.65 4.15 -1.35
N VAL A 49 -2.30 5.29 -1.50
CA VAL A 49 -3.75 5.42 -1.34
C VAL A 49 -4.37 5.57 -2.72
N CYS A 50 -5.37 4.76 -3.04
CA CYS A 50 -6.17 4.94 -4.25
C CYS A 50 -7.55 5.47 -3.86
N ASN A 51 -7.96 6.53 -4.53
CA ASN A 51 -9.22 7.20 -4.33
C ASN A 51 -10.12 6.97 -5.55
N ASP A 52 -11.15 6.14 -5.38
CA ASP A 52 -12.12 5.83 -6.42
C ASP A 52 -13.30 6.80 -6.41
N ASN A 53 -13.34 7.78 -5.49
CA ASN A 53 -14.36 8.83 -5.42
C ASN A 53 -14.22 9.87 -6.55
N ASP A 54 -15.29 10.65 -6.77
CA ASP A 54 -15.33 11.81 -7.67
C ASP A 54 -14.81 13.11 -7.02
N HIS A 55 -14.30 13.03 -5.78
CA HIS A 55 -13.77 14.17 -5.03
C HIS A 55 -12.44 13.79 -4.36
N ASP A 56 -11.62 14.80 -4.08
CA ASP A 56 -10.35 14.63 -3.38
C ASP A 56 -10.59 14.17 -1.94
N ILE A 57 -9.78 13.22 -1.47
CA ILE A 57 -9.78 12.81 -0.08
C ILE A 57 -8.55 13.39 0.63
N THR A 58 -8.76 13.91 1.83
CA THR A 58 -7.69 14.35 2.73
C THR A 58 -7.78 13.53 4.01
N LEU A 59 -6.80 12.66 4.21
CA LEU A 59 -6.72 11.79 5.37
C LEU A 59 -5.50 12.20 6.20
N ARG A 60 -5.55 11.98 7.51
CA ARG A 60 -4.31 12.02 8.28
C ARG A 60 -3.48 10.77 7.98
N CYS A 61 -2.19 10.95 7.73
CA CYS A 61 -1.30 9.85 7.38
C CYS A 61 -1.17 8.82 8.51
N ASP A 62 -1.25 9.24 9.78
CA ASP A 62 -1.23 8.34 10.93
C ASP A 62 -2.54 7.54 11.06
N THR A 63 -3.69 8.10 10.66
CA THR A 63 -4.96 7.35 10.55
C THR A 63 -4.87 6.27 9.48
N ILE A 64 -4.29 6.57 8.30
CA ILE A 64 -4.01 5.57 7.26
C ILE A 64 -3.18 4.42 7.82
N VAL A 65 -2.14 4.73 8.62
CA VAL A 65 -1.31 3.70 9.25
C VAL A 65 -2.13 2.83 10.20
N ARG A 66 -2.81 3.43 11.18
CA ARG A 66 -3.46 2.72 12.28
C ARG A 66 -4.64 1.86 11.83
N GLU A 67 -5.45 2.36 10.91
CA GLU A 67 -6.72 1.72 10.53
C GLU A 67 -6.59 0.82 9.29
N MET A 68 -5.61 1.09 8.41
CA MET A 68 -5.60 0.54 7.06
C MET A 68 -4.29 -0.13 6.64
N ALA A 69 -3.14 0.46 6.96
CA ALA A 69 -1.86 -0.10 6.51
C ALA A 69 -1.34 -1.23 7.43
N LEU A 70 -1.68 -1.20 8.73
CA LEU A 70 -1.24 -2.23 9.68
C LEU A 70 -1.78 -3.63 9.37
N ASN A 71 -3.04 -3.76 8.97
CA ASN A 71 -3.60 -5.10 8.70
C ASN A 71 -2.91 -5.81 7.53
N PRO A 72 -2.74 -5.21 6.33
CA PRO A 72 -1.95 -5.86 5.29
C PRO A 72 -0.47 -5.99 5.69
N ALA A 73 0.05 -5.11 6.55
CA ALA A 73 1.42 -5.21 7.06
C ALA A 73 1.64 -6.44 8.00
N ILE A 74 0.59 -6.87 8.70
CA ILE A 74 0.65 -7.95 9.70
C ILE A 74 0.07 -9.25 9.18
N LEU A 75 -1.02 -9.20 8.42
CA LEU A 75 -1.80 -10.37 8.03
C LEU A 75 -1.37 -10.95 6.68
N CYS A 76 -0.75 -10.15 5.82
CA CYS A 76 -0.31 -10.63 4.51
C CYS A 76 1.10 -11.23 4.58
N CYS A 77 1.27 -12.38 3.90
CA CYS A 77 2.53 -13.11 3.78
C CYS A 77 3.17 -13.53 5.13
N THR A 78 2.38 -14.09 6.06
CA THR A 78 2.85 -14.56 7.38
C THR A 78 3.00 -16.07 7.54
N TYR A 79 2.45 -16.89 6.65
CA TYR A 79 2.51 -18.35 6.78
C TYR A 79 3.71 -18.91 6.00
N GLY A 80 4.68 -19.51 6.70
CA GLY A 80 5.67 -20.38 6.08
C GLY A 80 7.11 -20.06 6.39
N GLN A 81 7.68 -18.93 5.96
CA GLN A 81 9.13 -18.71 6.05
C GLN A 81 9.55 -17.24 6.17
N GLY A 82 10.60 -17.01 6.97
CA GLY A 82 11.14 -15.69 7.29
C GLY A 82 11.51 -14.83 6.07
N TRP A 83 11.53 -13.52 6.32
CA TRP A 83 12.12 -12.47 5.46
C TRP A 83 11.56 -12.32 4.04
N LYS A 84 10.54 -13.09 3.64
CA LYS A 84 9.85 -12.88 2.36
C LYS A 84 8.97 -11.64 2.48
N GLY A 85 8.96 -10.82 1.43
CA GLY A 85 8.46 -9.46 1.52
C GLY A 85 6.93 -9.37 1.68
N ILE A 86 6.41 -8.16 1.55
CA ILE A 86 5.05 -7.83 1.88
C ILE A 86 4.35 -7.05 0.79
N SER A 87 3.10 -7.43 0.53
CA SER A 87 2.18 -6.61 -0.22
C SER A 87 0.73 -7.03 0.03
N GLY A 88 -0.15 -6.05 0.05
CA GLY A 88 -1.54 -6.23 0.40
C GLY A 88 -2.32 -4.94 0.21
N GLN A 89 -3.64 -5.09 0.14
CA GLN A 89 -4.57 -4.01 -0.10
C GLN A 89 -5.73 -4.07 0.90
N GLN A 90 -6.05 -2.94 1.51
CA GLN A 90 -7.22 -2.82 2.37
C GLN A 90 -8.20 -1.80 1.78
N PHE A 91 -9.43 -2.23 1.58
CA PHE A 91 -10.53 -1.43 1.04
C PHE A 91 -11.33 -0.82 2.19
N THR A 92 -11.85 0.38 1.98
CA THR A 92 -12.91 0.96 2.79
C THR A 92 -14.26 0.86 2.09
N ASN A 93 -15.34 1.11 2.85
CA ASN A 93 -16.67 1.31 2.27
C ASN A 93 -16.89 2.76 1.78
N GLU A 94 -15.85 3.60 1.81
CA GLU A 94 -15.89 5.03 1.50
C GLU A 94 -15.27 5.33 0.12
N GLY A 95 -15.13 4.31 -0.74
CA GLY A 95 -14.61 4.50 -2.10
C GLY A 95 -13.11 4.78 -2.19
N TRP A 96 -12.32 4.36 -1.19
CA TRP A 96 -10.86 4.43 -1.26
C TRP A 96 -10.20 3.18 -0.66
N ASN A 97 -8.92 2.99 -0.94
CA ASN A 97 -8.17 1.85 -0.43
C ASN A 97 -6.69 2.21 -0.21
N VAL A 98 -6.03 1.36 0.59
CA VAL A 98 -4.59 1.45 0.87
C VAL A 98 -3.91 0.23 0.29
N ILE A 99 -2.79 0.46 -0.39
CA ILE A 99 -1.95 -0.55 -1.01
C ILE A 99 -0.54 -0.45 -0.41
N ILE A 100 -0.05 -1.59 0.08
CA ILE A 100 1.36 -1.82 0.38
C ILE A 100 1.92 -2.68 -0.74
N SER A 101 3.00 -2.26 -1.39
CA SER A 101 3.61 -3.03 -2.47
C SER A 101 5.08 -2.65 -2.70
N TYR A 102 5.72 -3.36 -3.64
CA TYR A 102 6.91 -2.81 -4.28
C TYR A 102 6.59 -1.44 -4.90
N ALA A 103 7.54 -0.51 -4.79
CA ALA A 103 7.46 0.81 -5.42
C ALA A 103 8.88 1.34 -5.68
N ASN A 104 9.14 1.84 -6.88
CA ASN A 104 10.39 2.55 -7.15
C ASN A 104 10.29 4.00 -6.63
N CYS A 105 11.02 4.33 -5.58
CA CYS A 105 10.97 5.67 -4.97
C CYS A 105 11.46 6.80 -5.89
N ASN A 106 12.12 6.48 -7.00
CA ASN A 106 12.53 7.45 -8.02
C ASN A 106 11.45 7.72 -9.08
N HIS A 107 10.36 6.95 -9.09
CA HIS A 107 9.23 7.19 -9.98
C HIS A 107 8.28 8.27 -9.43
N PRO A 108 7.44 8.89 -10.27
CA PRO A 108 6.37 9.78 -9.83
C PRO A 108 5.46 9.15 -8.76
N THR A 109 4.87 9.99 -7.91
CA THR A 109 4.00 9.51 -6.81
C THR A 109 2.58 9.18 -7.24
N ASP A 110 2.17 9.61 -8.42
CA ASP A 110 0.88 9.33 -9.05
C ASP A 110 0.88 8.04 -9.90
N GLU A 111 2.04 7.40 -10.04
CA GLU A 111 2.13 6.09 -10.67
C GLU A 111 1.40 5.06 -9.81
N ARG A 112 0.30 4.52 -10.36
CA ARG A 112 -0.43 3.44 -9.74
C ARG A 112 0.47 2.20 -9.68
N PRO A 113 0.58 1.51 -8.53
CA PRO A 113 1.25 0.22 -8.45
C PRO A 113 0.69 -0.72 -9.51
N SER A 114 1.55 -1.49 -10.17
CA SER A 114 1.04 -2.46 -11.16
C SER A 114 0.07 -3.42 -10.44
N MET A 115 -1.01 -3.78 -11.13
CA MET A 115 -2.08 -4.62 -10.58
C MET A 115 -1.96 -6.04 -11.15
N GLY A 116 -2.79 -6.95 -10.65
CA GLY A 116 -2.93 -8.31 -11.14
C GLY A 116 -3.32 -8.32 -12.62
N PRO A 117 -3.23 -9.50 -13.27
CA PRO A 117 -3.55 -9.62 -14.68
C PRO A 117 -5.01 -9.21 -14.96
N PRO A 118 -5.39 -8.86 -16.19
CA PRO A 118 -6.71 -8.31 -16.50
C PRO A 118 -7.90 -9.20 -16.12
N ASP A 119 -7.70 -10.51 -16.06
CA ASP A 119 -8.65 -11.54 -15.63
C ASP A 119 -8.80 -11.65 -14.10
N GLU A 120 -7.82 -11.16 -13.34
CA GLU A 120 -7.87 -10.98 -11.89
C GLU A 120 -7.23 -9.63 -11.51
N PRO A 121 -7.89 -8.49 -11.85
CA PRO A 121 -7.31 -7.15 -11.69
C PRO A 121 -7.23 -6.70 -10.22
N TRP A 122 -7.69 -7.58 -9.32
CA TRP A 122 -7.75 -7.36 -7.90
C TRP A 122 -6.42 -7.80 -7.29
N GLY A 123 -5.68 -6.84 -6.75
CA GLY A 123 -4.40 -7.08 -6.10
C GLY A 123 -3.21 -6.45 -6.84
N PRO A 124 -2.37 -5.66 -6.18
CA PRO A 124 -1.21 -4.99 -6.78
C PRO A 124 0.03 -5.89 -7.08
N ASN A 125 0.27 -6.34 -8.34
CA ASN A 125 1.54 -6.86 -8.95
C ASN A 125 1.76 -8.39 -9.17
N GLY A 126 0.75 -9.23 -9.42
CA GLY A 126 0.85 -10.69 -9.78
C GLY A 126 1.82 -11.67 -9.03
N GLU A 127 1.28 -12.77 -8.48
CA GLU A 127 1.90 -13.93 -7.76
C GLU A 127 2.93 -13.82 -6.58
N CYS A 128 2.58 -14.42 -5.42
CA CYS A 128 3.47 -14.79 -4.32
C CYS A 128 3.55 -16.29 -4.45
N LYS A 129 4.61 -16.75 -5.11
CA LYS A 129 4.85 -18.17 -5.26
C LYS A 129 5.35 -18.73 -3.93
N CYS A 130 4.43 -19.26 -3.13
CA CYS A 130 4.78 -20.27 -2.15
C CYS A 130 4.87 -21.62 -2.88
N CYS A 131 6.07 -22.19 -2.87
CA CYS A 131 6.22 -23.64 -2.68
C CYS A 131 6.05 -23.92 -1.19
#